data_AF-A0A3M7RAK4-F1
#
_entry.id   AF-A0A3M7RAK4-F1
#
_cell.length_a   1.000
_cell.length_b   1.000
_cell.length_c   1.000
_cell.angle_alpha   90.00
_cell.angle_beta   90.00
_cell.angle_gamma   90.00
#
_symmetry.space_group_name_H-M   'P 1'
#
loop_
_entity.id
_entity.type
_entity.pdbx_description
1 polymer ?
#
loop_
_entity_poly.entity_id
_entity_poly.type
_entity_poly.pdbx_seq_one_letter_code
_entity_poly.pdbx_strand_id
1 'polypeptide(L)' 'MNENQVCKKRKCTSFEVKIEIIKKYTEQNITTSKLVKEYNAEIVDSIATNNPIEQDSDTEIEEQQDDNK' A
#
# COMPACT_ATOMS: atom_id res chain seq x y z
N MET A 1 1.79 39.28 14.19
CA MET A 1 2.46 38.24 15.00
C MET A 1 2.85 37.13 14.04
N ASN A 2 4.15 36.84 13.93
CA ASN A 2 4.63 35.80 13.02
C ASN A 2 4.49 34.48 13.76
N GLU A 3 3.49 33.70 13.36
CA GLU A 3 3.23 32.38 13.91
C GLU A 3 4.49 31.53 13.66
N ASN A 4 5.21 31.19 14.73
CA ASN A 4 6.36 30.29 14.69
C ASN A 4 5.85 28.96 14.13
N GLN A 5 5.93 28.79 12.82
CA GLN A 5 5.59 27.55 12.15
C GLN A 5 6.70 26.55 12.52
N VAL A 6 6.48 25.85 13.64
CA VAL A 6 7.37 24.79 14.11
C VAL A 6 7.40 23.74 13.02
N CYS A 7 8.46 23.76 12.22
CA CYS A 7 8.69 22.74 11.21
C CYS A 7 8.95 21.43 11.95
N LYS A 8 7.90 20.59 12.06
CA LYS A 8 8.00 19.29 12.73
C LYS A 8 8.99 18.44 11.94
N LYS A 9 10.17 18.18 12.52
CA LYS A 9 11.13 17.21 11.97
C LYS A 9 10.42 15.86 11.85
N ARG A 10 10.11 15.44 10.62
CA ARG A 10 9.66 14.08 10.36
C ARG A 10 10.84 13.14 10.56
N LYS A 11 10.59 11.99 11.20
CA LYS A 11 11.59 10.92 11.26
C LYS A 11 11.84 10.47 9.82
N CYS A 12 13.10 10.50 9.39
CA CYS A 12 13.48 10.02 8.07
C CYS A 12 13.61 8.50 8.13
N THR A 13 12.85 7.80 7.29
CA THR A 13 13.04 6.37 7.08
C THR A 13 14.13 6.14 6.06
N SER A 14 14.98 5.14 6.27
CA SER A 14 16.02 4.79 5.29
C SER A 14 15.41 4.28 3.98
N PHE A 15 16.18 4.40 2.90
CA PHE A 15 15.74 4.02 1.56
C PHE A 15 15.56 2.51 1.41
N GLU A 16 16.39 1.73 2.10
CA GLU A 16 16.35 0.27 2.12
C GLU A 16 15.02 -0.26 2.65
N VAL A 17 14.50 0.35 3.72
CA VAL A 17 13.19 -0.01 4.31
C VAL A 17 12.06 0.28 3.33
N LYS A 18 12.13 1.39 2.60
CA LYS A 18 11.10 1.70 1.60
C LYS A 18 11.09 0.69 0.45
N ILE A 19 12.27 0.28 -0.02
CA ILE A 19 12.38 -0.78 -1.05
C ILE A 19 11.80 -2.10 -0.53
N GLU A 20 12.12 -2.49 0.70
CA GLU A 20 11.60 -3.72 1.29
C GLU A 20 10.06 -3.74 1.33
N ILE A 21 9.45 -2.65 1.79
CA ILE A 21 7.98 -2.51 1.84
C ILE A 21 7.38 -2.61 0.42
N ILE A 22 7.99 -1.95 -0.57
CA ILE A 22 7.53 -2.04 -1.97
C ILE A 22 7.60 -3.49 -2.46
N LYS A 23 8.73 -4.19 -2.25
CA LYS A 23 8.87 -5.60 -2.66
C LYS A 23 7.83 -6.49 -1.99
N LYS A 24 7.60 -6.35 -0.69
CA LYS A 24 6.56 -7.12 0.01
C LYS A 24 5.16 -6.82 -0.54
N TYR A 25 4.88 -5.58 -0.88
CA TYR A 25 3.60 -5.19 -1.47
C TYR A 25 3.42 -5.72 -2.90
N THR A 26 4.42 -5.57 -3.77
CA THR A 26 4.31 -5.90 -5.20
C THR A 26 4.69 -7.33 -5.56
N GLU A 27 5.75 -7.88 -4.97
CA GLU A 27 6.25 -9.22 -5.30
C GLU A 27 5.54 -10.31 -4.50
N GLN A 28 5.15 -10.00 -3.26
CA GLN A 28 4.50 -10.96 -2.35
C GLN A 28 2.99 -10.70 -2.17
N ASN A 29 2.43 -9.70 -2.85
CA ASN A 29 1.03 -9.29 -2.74
C ASN A 29 0.56 -9.10 -1.28
N ILE A 30 1.44 -8.62 -0.40
CA ILE A 30 1.08 -8.38 0.99
C ILE A 30 0.21 -7.12 1.07
N THR A 31 -1.00 -7.29 1.59
CA THR A 31 -1.95 -6.19 1.83
C THR A 31 -1.37 -5.11 2.74
N THR A 32 -1.67 -3.84 2.45
CA THR A 32 -1.32 -2.67 3.25
C THR A 32 -1.64 -2.83 4.74
N SER A 33 -2.77 -3.47 5.09
CA SER A 33 -3.17 -3.69 6.48
C SER A 33 -2.19 -4.58 7.28
N LYS A 34 -1.51 -5.52 6.62
CA LYS A 34 -0.45 -6.35 7.22
C LYS A 34 0.86 -5.55 7.34
N LEU A 35 1.20 -4.77 6.31
CA LEU A 35 2.40 -3.93 6.32
C LEU A 35 2.35 -2.85 7.41
N VAL A 36 1.20 -2.24 7.68
CA VAL A 36 1.03 -1.25 8.76
C VAL A 36 1.17 -1.86 10.16
N LYS A 37 1.05 -3.19 10.31
CA LYS A 37 1.35 -3.87 11.58
C LYS A 37 2.85 -4.11 11.77
N GLU A 38 3.58 -4.28 10.68
CA GLU A 38 5.02 -4.56 10.67
C GLU A 38 5.86 -3.26 10.61
N TYR A 39 5.32 -2.21 10.00
CA TYR A 39 5.97 -0.91 9.79
C TYR A 39 5.06 0.25 10.22
N ASN A 40 5.62 1.44 10.45
CA ASN A 40 4.81 2.62 10.79
C ASN A 40 3.83 2.97 9.66
N ALA A 41 2.58 3.29 10.04
CA ALA A 41 1.52 3.70 9.12
C ALA A 41 1.94 4.87 8.21
N GLU A 42 2.64 5.88 8.75
CA GLU A 42 3.12 7.04 7.98
C GLU A 42 4.06 6.66 6.83
N ILE A 43 4.83 5.58 6.98
CA ILE A 43 5.79 5.13 5.97
C ILE A 43 5.04 4.39 4.86
N VAL A 44 4.17 3.47 5.25
CA VAL A 44 3.39 2.65 4.31
C VAL A 44 2.45 3.54 3.50
N ASP A 45 1.80 4.50 4.14
CA ASP A 45 0.92 5.48 3.50
C ASP A 45 1.69 6.33 2.47
N SER A 46 2.88 6.83 2.84
CA SER A 46 3.76 7.56 1.91
C SER A 46 4.22 6.75 0.69
N ILE A 47 4.14 5.41 0.73
CA ILE A 47 4.51 4.52 -0.38
C ILE A 47 3.28 4.19 -1.23
N ALA A 48 2.13 3.94 -0.59
CA ALA A 48 0.88 3.56 -1.25
C ALA A 48 0.25 4.68 -2.10
N THR A 49 0.59 5.95 -1.86
CA THR A 49 -0.03 7.10 -2.55
C THR A 49 0.32 7.26 -4.03
N ASN A 50 1.26 6.50 -4.59
CA ASN A 50 1.77 6.73 -5.96
C ASN A 50 1.38 5.68 -7.01
N ASN A 51 0.53 4.71 -6.68
CA ASN A 51 -0.02 3.82 -7.69
C ASN A 51 -1.41 3.34 -7.25
N PRO A 52 -2.51 3.80 -7.87
CA PRO A 52 -3.76 3.08 -7.75
C PRO A 52 -3.54 1.77 -8.51
N ILE A 53 -3.07 0.74 -7.81
CA ILE A 53 -3.24 -0.63 -8.28
C ILE A 53 -4.74 -0.80 -8.33
N GLU A 54 -5.29 -0.91 -9.54
CA GLU A 54 -6.61 -1.46 -9.75
C GLU A 54 -6.60 -2.80 -9.00
N GLN A 55 -7.18 -2.78 -7.80
CA GLN A 55 -7.54 -4.02 -7.14
C GLN A 55 -8.63 -4.56 -8.02
N ASP A 56 -8.27 -5.45 -8.94
CA ASP A 56 -9.20 -6.41 -9.52
C ASP A 56 -9.84 -7.10 -8.34
N SER A 57 -10.97 -6.55 -7.90
CA SER A 57 -11.85 -7.17 -6.94
C SER A 57 -12.12 -8.55 -7.50
N ASP A 58 -11.77 -9.58 -6.71
CA ASP A 58 -11.99 -10.99 -6.98
C ASP A 58 -13.33 -11.18 -7.72
N THR A 59 -13.27 -11.17 -9.06
CA THR A 59 -14.43 -11.53 -9.87
C THR A 59 -14.32 -13.02 -9.96
N GLU A 60 -14.97 -13.69 -9.02
CA GLU A 60 -15.37 -15.08 -9.13
C GLU A 60 -16.18 -15.18 -10.43
N ILE A 61 -15.50 -15.54 -11.53
CA ILE A 61 -16.17 -15.85 -12.79
C ILE A 61 -16.88 -17.17 -12.53
N GLU A 62 -18.12 -17.11 -12.06
CA GLU A 62 -19.02 -18.25 -12.09
C GLU A 62 -19.12 -18.72 -13.55
N GLU A 63 -18.55 -19.89 -13.79
CA GLU A 63 -18.65 -20.66 -15.03
C GLU A 63 -20.13 -20.93 -15.30
N GLN A 64 -20.77 -20.07 -16.10
CA GLN A 64 -22.09 -20.37 -16.66
C GLN A 64 -21.91 -21.49 -17.67
N GLN A 65 -22.27 -22.72 -17.26
CA GLN A 65 -22.38 -23.86 -18.16
C GLN A 65 -23.50 -23.59 -19.17
N ASP A 66 -23.14 -23.52 -20.45
CA ASP A 66 -24.06 -23.51 -21.58
C ASP A 66 -24.82 -24.85 -21.63
N ASP A 67 -26.03 -24.90 -21.07
CA ASP A 67 -26.98 -25.96 -21.36
C ASP A 67 -27.80 -25.58 -22.59
N ASN A 68 -27.24 -25.93 -23.75
CA ASN A 68 -27.93 -25.95 -25.02
C ASN A 68 -29.01 -27.05 -25.01
N LYS A 69 -30.29 -26.68 -25.11
CA LYS A 69 -31.39 -27.61 -25.44
C LYS A 69 -32.45 -26.97 -26.33
#